data_AF-A0A814BKZ9-F1
#
_entry.id   AF-A0A814BKZ9-F1
#
_cell.length_a   1.000
_cell.length_b   1.000
_cell.length_c   1.000
_cell.angle_alpha   90.00
_cell.angle_beta   90.00
_cell.angle_gamma   90.00
#
_symmetry.space_group_name_H-M   'P 1'
#
loop_
_entity.id
_entity.type
_entity.pdbx_description
1 polymer ?
#
loop_
_entity_poly.entity_id
_entity_poly.type
_entity_poly.pdbx_seq_one_letter_code
_entity_poly.pdbx_strand_id
1 'polypeptide(L)'
;MSRNKEKQNNELNRLYLSKLKRPKAKRPHLSQIHTVDELRRWLPIIGREIHTTLAQTKSVRYTNEKVESMYKQISELENEHKNFRRKIAQLELGSHVNVLIKTIPSEKPIHFYTKKSINNRRFILNKK
;
A
#
# COMPACT_ATOMS: atom_id res chain seq x y z
N MET A 1 -10.64 38.35 27.60
CA MET A 1 -9.33 37.80 28.03
C MET A 1 -9.23 36.27 27.90
N SER A 2 -9.54 35.67 26.73
CA SER A 2 -9.46 34.19 26.53
C SER A 2 -8.69 33.73 25.28
N ARG A 3 -8.30 34.63 24.38
CA ARG A 3 -7.75 34.25 23.07
C ARG A 3 -6.28 33.79 23.11
N ASN A 4 -5.48 34.35 24.02
CA ASN A 4 -4.06 33.97 24.15
C ASN A 4 -3.87 32.61 24.82
N LYS A 5 -4.67 32.28 25.85
CA LYS A 5 -4.62 30.98 26.51
C LYS A 5 -5.05 29.86 25.56
N GLU A 6 -6.04 30.11 24.72
CA GLU A 6 -6.48 29.17 23.68
C GLU A 6 -5.40 28.95 22.60
N LYS A 7 -4.71 30.02 22.19
CA LYS A 7 -3.55 29.91 21.29
C LYS A 7 -2.40 29.09 21.90
N GLN A 8 -2.03 29.36 23.15
CA GLN A 8 -0.99 28.60 23.85
C GLN A 8 -1.36 27.12 24.01
N ASN A 9 -2.62 26.82 24.33
CA ASN A 9 -3.09 25.43 24.40
C ASN A 9 -3.04 24.72 23.04
N ASN A 10 -3.35 25.43 21.95
CA ASN A 10 -3.24 24.87 20.60
C ASN A 10 -1.78 24.58 20.20
N GLU A 11 -0.83 25.44 20.56
CA GLU A 11 0.60 25.22 20.33
C GLU A 11 1.13 24.05 21.16
N LEU A 12 0.78 23.99 22.45
CA LEU A 12 1.13 22.88 23.34
C LEU A 12 0.54 21.56 22.83
N ASN A 13 -0.70 21.55 22.34
CA ASN A 13 -1.32 20.37 21.77
C ASN A 13 -0.64 19.94 20.47
N ARG A 14 -0.26 20.88 19.58
CA ARG A 14 0.53 20.56 18.38
C ARG A 14 1.90 19.97 18.74
N LEU A 15 2.58 20.50 19.76
CA LEU A 15 3.86 19.99 20.24
C LEU A 15 3.72 18.61 20.88
N TYR A 16 2.65 18.38 21.65
CA TYR A 16 2.35 17.08 22.22
C TYR A 16 2.07 16.04 21.12
N LEU A 17 1.22 16.39 20.15
CA LEU A 17 0.93 15.55 18.99
C LEU A 17 2.16 15.30 18.12
N SER A 18 3.08 16.27 17.98
CA SER A 18 4.32 16.06 17.24
C SER A 18 5.26 15.11 17.98
N LYS A 19 5.33 15.18 19.32
CA LYS A 19 6.07 14.22 20.15
C LYS A 19 5.45 12.82 20.14
N LEU A 20 4.12 12.70 20.06
CA LEU A 20 3.44 11.40 19.94
C LEU A 20 3.52 10.80 18.53
N LYS A 21 3.73 11.61 17.50
CA LYS A 21 3.98 11.13 16.14
C LYS A 21 5.34 10.45 16.10
N ARG A 22 5.35 9.15 16.43
CA ARG A 22 6.47 8.29 16.07
C ARG A 22 6.68 8.42 14.57
N PRO A 23 7.93 8.57 14.09
CA PRO A 23 8.20 8.57 12.67
C PRO A 23 7.57 7.30 12.10
N LYS A 24 6.82 7.43 10.99
CA LYS A 24 6.30 6.25 10.28
C LYS A 24 7.51 5.40 9.95
N ALA A 25 7.66 4.27 10.64
CA ALA A 25 8.80 3.39 10.44
C ALA A 25 8.83 3.02 8.96
N LYS A 26 9.99 3.24 8.32
CA LYS A 26 10.19 2.78 6.95
C LYS A 26 10.01 1.27 6.96
N ARG A 27 9.26 0.76 5.97
CA ARG A 27 9.06 -0.66 5.83
C ARG A 27 10.42 -1.34 5.61
N PRO A 28 10.77 -2.39 6.37
CA PRO A 28 12.02 -3.11 6.20
C PRO A 28 12.04 -3.85 4.87
N HIS A 29 13.23 -4.06 4.32
CA HIS A 29 13.41 -4.83 3.10
C HIS A 29 13.07 -6.31 3.36
N LEU A 30 12.55 -7.02 2.35
CA LEU A 30 12.10 -8.42 2.50
C LEU A 30 13.21 -9.37 3.01
N SER A 31 14.47 -9.03 2.73
CA SER A 31 15.64 -9.79 3.21
C SER A 31 15.90 -9.65 4.72
N GLN A 32 15.39 -8.59 5.36
CA GLN A 32 15.59 -8.31 6.78
C GLN A 32 14.52 -8.97 7.66
N ILE A 33 13.43 -9.45 7.06
CA ILE A 33 12.29 -10.03 7.77
C ILE A 33 12.41 -11.55 7.75
N HIS A 34 12.64 -12.13 8.94
CA HIS A 34 12.82 -13.57 9.10
C HIS A 34 11.63 -14.26 9.78
N THR A 35 10.72 -13.50 10.38
CA THR A 35 9.60 -14.03 11.17
C THR A 35 8.28 -13.86 10.42
N VAL A 36 7.43 -14.90 10.47
CA VAL A 36 6.09 -14.88 9.87
C VAL A 36 5.20 -13.80 10.48
N ASP A 37 5.26 -13.63 11.80
CA ASP A 37 4.45 -12.63 12.52
C ASP A 37 4.76 -11.20 12.09
N GLU A 38 6.04 -10.91 11.82
CA GLU A 38 6.45 -9.61 11.31
C GLU A 38 5.92 -9.38 9.88
N LEU A 39 6.00 -10.39 9.01
CA LEU A 39 5.42 -10.30 7.66
C LEU A 39 3.89 -10.10 7.70
N ARG A 40 3.19 -10.84 8.57
CA ARG A 40 1.73 -10.71 8.77
C ARG A 40 1.33 -9.32 9.26
N ARG A 41 2.17 -8.68 10.08
CA ARG A 41 1.96 -7.29 10.53
C ARG A 41 2.04 -6.28 9.38
N TRP A 42 2.92 -6.51 8.41
CA TRP A 42 3.13 -5.58 7.29
C TRP A 42 2.08 -5.69 6.20
N LEU A 43 1.58 -6.90 5.89
CA LEU A 43 0.54 -7.12 4.85
C LEU A 43 -0.65 -6.15 4.89
N PRO A 44 -1.37 -5.94 6.02
CA PRO A 44 -2.49 -5.02 6.06
C PRO A 44 -2.07 -3.56 5.87
N ILE A 45 -0.82 -3.20 6.19
CA ILE A 45 -0.29 -1.85 5.95
C ILE A 45 -0.09 -1.63 4.44
N ILE A 46 0.52 -2.60 3.74
CA ILE A 46 0.68 -2.55 2.27
C ILE A 46 -0.69 -2.49 1.59
N GLY A 47 -1.65 -3.30 2.04
CA GLY A 47 -3.01 -3.29 1.50
C GLY A 47 -3.72 -1.95 1.68
N ARG A 48 -3.57 -1.30 2.85
CA ARG A 48 -4.10 0.05 3.07
C ARG A 48 -3.45 1.07 2.16
N GLU A 49 -2.14 1.00 1.95
CA GLU A 49 -1.42 1.92 1.05
C GLU A 49 -1.94 1.80 -0.38
N ILE A 50 -2.08 0.57 -0.90
CA ILE A 50 -2.67 0.31 -2.22
C ILE A 50 -4.06 0.94 -2.32
N HIS A 51 -4.93 0.69 -1.33
CA HIS A 51 -6.29 1.25 -1.32
C HIS A 51 -6.29 2.78 -1.28
N THR A 52 -5.42 3.40 -0.47
CA THR A 52 -5.34 4.87 -0.39
C THR A 52 -4.83 5.50 -1.67
N THR A 53 -3.79 4.92 -2.30
CA THR A 53 -3.26 5.40 -3.59
C THR A 53 -4.30 5.23 -4.69
N LEU A 54 -5.05 4.13 -4.67
CA LEU A 54 -6.15 3.90 -5.62
C LEU A 54 -7.31 4.88 -5.41
N ALA A 55 -7.62 5.24 -4.18
CA ALA A 55 -8.62 6.28 -3.91
C ALA A 55 -8.14 7.64 -4.45
N GLN A 56 -6.84 7.93 -4.36
CA GLN A 56 -6.26 9.17 -4.89
C GLN A 56 -6.32 9.25 -6.42
N THR A 57 -6.10 8.15 -7.15
CA THR A 57 -6.17 8.16 -8.64
C THR A 57 -7.57 8.48 -9.19
N LYS A 58 -8.62 8.30 -8.38
CA LYS A 58 -10.01 8.67 -8.74
C LYS A 58 -10.29 10.17 -8.59
N SER A 59 -9.41 10.92 -7.94
CA SER A 59 -9.55 12.37 -7.76
C SER A 59 -9.25 13.11 -9.06
N VAL A 60 -10.12 14.05 -9.43
CA VAL A 60 -10.01 14.88 -10.65
C VAL A 60 -8.82 15.85 -10.61
N ARG A 61 -8.21 16.06 -9.43
CA ARG A 61 -7.18 17.09 -9.22
C ARG A 61 -5.79 16.72 -9.74
N TYR A 62 -5.57 15.48 -10.15
CA TYR A 62 -4.24 15.01 -10.56
C TYR A 62 -4.07 15.06 -12.08
N THR A 63 -2.90 15.52 -12.53
CA THR A 63 -2.50 15.46 -13.93
C THR A 63 -2.32 14.01 -14.38
N ASN A 64 -2.43 13.76 -15.69
CA ASN A 64 -2.27 12.42 -16.26
C ASN A 64 -0.91 11.78 -15.89
N GLU A 65 0.17 12.57 -15.93
CA GLU A 65 1.51 12.12 -15.51
C GLU A 65 1.54 11.65 -14.06
N LYS A 66 0.86 12.39 -13.17
CA LYS A 66 0.80 12.03 -11.76
C LYS A 66 -0.01 10.76 -11.54
N VAL A 67 -1.09 10.58 -12.28
CA VAL A 67 -1.91 9.37 -12.25
C VAL A 67 -1.12 8.15 -12.73
N GLU A 68 -0.33 8.27 -13.80
CA GLU A 68 0.57 7.19 -14.26
C GLU A 68 1.63 6.83 -13.21
N SER A 69 2.23 7.83 -12.57
CA SER A 69 3.17 7.60 -11.45
C SER A 69 2.49 6.86 -10.28
N MET A 70 1.23 7.18 -9.96
CA MET A 70 0.46 6.48 -8.93
C MET A 70 0.18 5.03 -9.33
N TYR A 71 -0.16 4.76 -10.60
CA TYR A 71 -0.34 3.37 -11.07
C TYR A 71 0.96 2.56 -11.02
N LYS A 72 2.10 3.18 -11.34
CA LYS A 72 3.40 2.55 -11.17
C LYS A 72 3.64 2.18 -9.70
N GLN A 73 3.37 3.10 -8.79
CA GLN A 73 3.48 2.86 -7.35
C GLN A 73 2.54 1.74 -6.88
N ILE A 74 1.31 1.68 -7.37
CA ILE A 74 0.37 0.60 -7.08
C ILE A 74 0.94 -0.75 -7.53
N SER A 75 1.49 -0.82 -8.74
CA SER A 75 2.08 -2.06 -9.26
C SER A 75 3.30 -2.53 -8.45
N GLU A 76 4.14 -1.61 -7.98
CA GLU A 76 5.26 -1.90 -7.09
C GLU A 76 4.77 -2.47 -5.75
N LEU A 77 3.75 -1.84 -5.14
CA LEU A 77 3.15 -2.30 -3.89
C LEU A 77 2.45 -3.66 -4.02
N GLU A 78 1.79 -3.94 -5.15
CA GLU A 78 1.18 -5.24 -5.43
C GLU A 78 2.22 -6.35 -5.55
N ASN A 79 3.31 -6.08 -6.26
CA ASN A 79 4.44 -7.01 -6.37
C ASN A 79 5.07 -7.28 -5.01
N GLU A 80 5.23 -6.24 -4.21
CA GLU A 80 5.72 -6.36 -2.85
C GLU A 80 4.79 -7.19 -1.98
N HIS A 81 3.48 -6.92 -1.98
CA HIS A 81 2.49 -7.70 -1.27
C HIS A 81 2.53 -9.18 -1.67
N LYS A 82 2.68 -9.48 -2.97
CA LYS A 82 2.84 -10.84 -3.47
C LYS A 82 4.13 -11.50 -2.96
N ASN A 83 5.23 -10.76 -2.92
CA ASN A 83 6.51 -11.26 -2.42
C ASN A 83 6.46 -11.53 -0.91
N PHE A 84 5.78 -10.70 -0.13
CA PHE A 84 5.53 -10.94 1.30
C PHE A 84 4.70 -12.21 1.50
N ARG A 85 3.61 -12.41 0.74
CA ARG A 85 2.83 -13.66 0.80
C ARG A 85 3.67 -14.89 0.43
N ARG A 86 4.52 -14.78 -0.61
CA ARG A 86 5.45 -15.86 -1.00
C ARG A 86 6.46 -16.16 0.10
N LYS A 87 6.99 -15.14 0.77
CA LYS A 87 7.95 -15.30 1.87
C LYS A 87 7.29 -15.96 3.08
N ILE A 88 6.07 -15.57 3.43
CA ILE A 88 5.27 -16.25 4.47
C ILE A 88 5.09 -17.72 4.09
N ALA A 89 4.65 -17.99 2.86
CA ALA A 89 4.51 -19.35 2.37
C ALA A 89 5.83 -20.12 2.46
N GLN A 90 6.99 -19.54 2.12
CA GLN A 90 8.29 -20.19 2.27
C GLN A 90 8.67 -20.48 3.72
N LEU A 91 8.37 -19.56 4.64
CA LEU A 91 8.66 -19.73 6.07
C LEU A 91 7.71 -20.75 6.73
N GLU A 92 6.44 -20.80 6.30
CA GLU A 92 5.44 -21.76 6.79
C GLU A 92 5.63 -23.14 6.14
N LEU A 93 5.80 -23.21 4.81
CA LEU A 93 6.03 -24.43 4.05
C LEU A 93 7.48 -24.93 4.12
N GLY A 94 8.41 -24.19 4.72
CA GLY A 94 9.72 -24.71 5.14
C GLY A 94 9.62 -25.96 6.04
N SER A 95 8.44 -26.24 6.59
CA SER A 95 8.10 -27.47 7.33
C SER A 95 7.51 -28.59 6.44
N HIS A 96 6.95 -28.30 5.25
CA HIS A 96 6.38 -29.27 4.29
C HIS A 96 6.51 -28.76 2.83
N VAL A 97 7.72 -28.84 2.27
CA VAL A 97 8.18 -27.91 1.21
C VAL A 97 7.51 -28.01 -0.17
N ASN A 98 7.01 -29.15 -0.65
CA ASN A 98 6.82 -29.28 -2.12
C ASN A 98 5.43 -29.69 -2.64
N VAL A 99 4.42 -29.87 -1.78
CA VAL A 99 3.15 -30.49 -2.22
C VAL A 99 2.01 -29.48 -2.46
N LEU A 100 1.98 -28.34 -1.75
CA LEU A 100 0.78 -27.48 -1.74
C LEU A 100 0.83 -26.23 -2.62
N ILE A 101 1.98 -25.88 -3.19
CA ILE A 101 2.08 -24.69 -4.07
C ILE A 101 1.30 -24.89 -5.38
N LYS A 102 0.96 -26.16 -5.73
CA LYS A 102 0.08 -26.50 -6.87
C LYS A 102 -1.41 -26.57 -6.50
N THR A 103 -1.76 -26.69 -5.22
CA THR A 103 -3.14 -26.98 -4.78
C THR A 103 -3.86 -25.80 -4.14
N ILE A 104 -3.15 -24.74 -3.74
CA ILE A 104 -3.81 -23.48 -3.40
C ILE A 104 -4.31 -22.91 -4.73
N PRO A 105 -5.64 -22.86 -4.97
CA PRO A 105 -6.14 -22.16 -6.13
C PRO A 105 -5.60 -20.75 -5.98
N SER A 106 -4.85 -20.28 -6.97
CA SER A 106 -4.58 -18.86 -7.12
C SER A 106 -5.97 -18.22 -7.13
N GLU A 107 -6.45 -17.76 -5.95
CA GLU A 107 -7.60 -16.89 -5.84
C GLU A 107 -7.40 -15.89 -6.95
N LYS A 108 -8.36 -15.90 -7.88
CA LYS A 108 -8.26 -15.29 -9.21
C LYS A 108 -7.39 -14.05 -9.08
N PRO A 109 -6.30 -13.93 -9.87
CA PRO A 109 -5.39 -12.79 -9.77
C PRO A 109 -6.28 -11.58 -9.63
N ILE A 110 -6.16 -10.89 -8.50
CA ILE A 110 -7.01 -9.76 -8.21
C ILE A 110 -6.77 -8.78 -9.36
N HIS A 111 -7.63 -8.87 -10.36
CA HIS A 111 -7.48 -8.19 -11.64
C HIS A 111 -8.03 -6.79 -11.40
N PHE A 112 -7.37 -6.02 -10.53
CA PHE A 112 -7.91 -4.70 -10.23
C PHE A 112 -7.77 -3.78 -11.44
N TYR A 113 -6.73 -3.92 -12.27
CA TYR A 113 -6.64 -3.22 -13.55
C TYR A 113 -5.84 -4.05 -14.56
N THR A 114 -6.51 -4.75 -15.48
CA THR A 114 -5.83 -5.20 -16.71
C THR A 114 -5.35 -3.95 -17.45
N LYS A 115 -4.23 -4.03 -18.18
CA LYS A 115 -3.76 -2.98 -19.11
C LYS A 115 -4.89 -2.48 -20.05
N LYS A 116 -5.93 -3.29 -20.26
CA LYS A 116 -7.18 -2.97 -20.98
C LYS A 116 -8.00 -1.84 -20.33
N SER A 117 -8.04 -1.73 -19.00
CA SER A 117 -8.76 -0.65 -18.30
C SER A 117 -8.08 0.71 -18.43
N ILE A 118 -6.75 0.73 -18.58
CA ILE A 118 -5.97 1.96 -18.83
C ILE A 118 -6.22 2.43 -20.27
N ASN A 119 -6.29 1.50 -21.22
CA ASN A 119 -6.56 1.81 -22.63
C ASN A 119 -8.01 2.30 -22.90
N ASN A 120 -9.01 1.86 -22.14
CA ASN A 120 -10.38 2.35 -22.31
C ASN A 120 -10.55 3.84 -21.95
N ARG A 121 -9.70 4.42 -21.08
CA ARG A 121 -9.70 5.88 -20.84
C ARG A 121 -9.04 6.68 -21.96
N ARG A 122 -8.07 6.10 -22.68
CA ARG A 122 -7.49 6.73 -23.90
C ARG A 122 -8.52 6.86 -25.02
N PHE A 123 -9.47 5.94 -25.12
CA PHE A 123 -10.51 5.95 -26.16
C PHE A 123 -11.61 7.01 -25.95
N ILE A 124 -11.88 7.40 -24.71
CA ILE A 124 -12.95 8.36 -24.38
C ILE A 124 -12.47 9.82 -24.55
N LEU A 125 -11.17 10.08 -24.43
CA LEU A 125 -10.60 11.43 -24.51
C LEU A 125 -10.20 11.88 -25.93
N ASN A 126 -10.17 10.99 -26.91
CA ASN A 126 -9.86 11.31 -28.32
C ASN A 126 -11.12 11.48 -29.21
N LYS A 127 -12.29 11.67 -28.60
CA LYS A 127 -13.58 11.88 -29.29
C LYS A 127 -14.19 13.28 -29.05
N LYS A 128 -13.35 14.29 -28.87
CA LYS A 128 -13.76 15.70 -28.88
C LYS A 128 -12.93 16.47 -29.88
#